data_AF-A0A964XG67-F1
#
_entry.id   AF-A0A964XG67-F1
#
_cell.length_a   1.000
_cell.length_b   1.000
_cell.length_c   1.000
_cell.angle_alpha   90.00
_cell.angle_beta   90.00
_cell.angle_gamma   90.00
#
_symmetry.space_group_name_H-M   'P 1'
#
loop_
_entity.id
_entity.type
_entity.pdbx_description
1 polymer ?
#
loop_
_entity_poly.entity_id
_entity_poly.type
_entity_poly.pdbx_seq_one_letter_code
_entity_poly.pdbx_strand_id
1 'polypeptide(L)'
;MSRISKIPPEQWDPRLRDAVNPEALSELEQGLTRFFAHCPEQALGLMGFGGALKVHRSLPDRLVELVRLRIAFFNQCRSCMAIRYSDAVADGVDEGLVCSLERPQESENLTPAERAAIR
;
A
#
# COMPACT_ATOMS: atom_id res chain seq x y z
N MET A 1 14.54 -9.02 -11.47
CA MET A 1 13.48 -9.74 -12.21
C MET A 1 12.52 -10.39 -11.23
N SER A 2 11.21 -10.37 -11.49
CA SER A 2 10.23 -11.07 -10.65
C SER A 2 10.35 -12.58 -10.83
N ARG A 3 10.13 -13.36 -9.75
CA ARG A 3 10.14 -14.82 -9.81
C ARG A 3 8.90 -15.42 -10.46
N ILE A 4 7.80 -14.66 -10.47
CA ILE A 4 6.51 -15.02 -11.06
C ILE A 4 6.26 -14.05 -12.23
N SER A 5 5.68 -14.55 -13.31
CA SER A 5 5.27 -13.73 -14.46
C SER A 5 4.04 -12.89 -14.11
N LYS A 6 3.98 -11.68 -14.67
CA LYS A 6 2.77 -10.85 -14.63
C LYS A 6 1.75 -11.43 -15.60
N ILE A 7 0.50 -11.58 -15.17
CA ILE A 7 -0.63 -11.90 -16.04
C ILE A 7 -1.22 -10.58 -16.53
N PRO A 8 -1.46 -10.41 -17.84
CA PRO A 8 -2.06 -9.19 -18.36
C PRO A 8 -3.57 -9.15 -18.05
N PRO A 9 -4.19 -7.96 -17.89
CA PRO A 9 -5.57 -7.82 -17.42
C PRO A 9 -6.63 -8.63 -18.17
N GLU A 10 -6.47 -8.80 -19.48
CA GLU A 10 -7.39 -9.58 -20.32
C GLU A 10 -7.47 -11.07 -19.95
N GLN A 11 -6.48 -11.57 -19.21
CA GLN A 11 -6.42 -12.96 -18.71
C GLN A 11 -6.79 -13.09 -17.23
N TRP A 12 -7.16 -12.00 -16.55
CA TRP A 12 -7.60 -12.08 -15.15
C TRP A 12 -8.99 -12.69 -15.06
N ASP A 13 -9.28 -13.32 -13.91
CA ASP A 13 -10.65 -13.72 -13.56
C ASP A 13 -11.60 -12.50 -13.69
N PRO A 14 -12.77 -12.64 -14.34
CA PRO A 14 -13.70 -11.53 -14.53
C PRO A 14 -14.05 -10.80 -13.23
N ARG A 15 -14.16 -11.52 -12.10
CA ARG A 15 -14.44 -10.90 -10.78
C ARG A 15 -13.30 -10.00 -10.32
N LEU A 16 -12.05 -10.35 -10.63
CA LEU A 16 -10.89 -9.49 -10.35
C LEU A 16 -10.87 -8.27 -11.26
N ARG A 17 -11.24 -8.43 -12.54
CA ARG A 17 -11.34 -7.30 -13.48
C ARG A 17 -12.41 -6.32 -13.02
N ASP A 18 -13.59 -6.80 -12.66
CA ASP A 18 -14.69 -5.98 -12.16
C ASP A 18 -14.32 -5.25 -10.87
N ALA A 19 -13.61 -5.93 -9.96
CA ALA A 19 -13.21 -5.35 -8.67
C ALA A 19 -12.07 -4.32 -8.78
N VAL A 20 -11.16 -4.47 -9.76
CA VAL A 20 -9.97 -3.61 -9.91
C VAL A 20 -10.17 -2.53 -10.97
N ASN A 21 -11.01 -2.76 -11.97
CA ASN A 21 -11.18 -1.91 -13.16
C ASN A 21 -9.83 -1.53 -13.80
N PRO A 22 -9.04 -2.52 -14.27
CA PRO A 22 -7.67 -2.30 -14.72
C PRO A 22 -7.54 -1.34 -15.91
N GLU A 23 -8.61 -1.15 -16.69
CA GLU A 23 -8.67 -0.21 -17.80
C GLU A 23 -8.63 1.26 -17.34
N ALA A 24 -9.01 1.54 -16.09
CA ALA A 24 -8.91 2.86 -15.46
C ALA A 24 -7.55 3.10 -14.78
N LEU A 25 -6.64 2.13 -14.79
CA LEU A 25 -5.37 2.17 -14.08
C LEU A 25 -4.19 2.10 -15.05
N SER A 26 -3.13 2.86 -14.76
CA SER A 26 -1.84 2.65 -15.43
C SER A 26 -1.28 1.26 -15.12
N GLU A 27 -0.32 0.81 -15.93
CA GLU A 27 0.39 -0.44 -15.63
C GLU A 27 1.05 -0.42 -14.24
N LEU A 28 1.47 0.73 -13.73
CA LEU A 28 2.05 0.80 -12.39
C LEU A 28 0.99 0.56 -11.32
N GLU A 29 -0.17 1.20 -11.45
CA GLU A 29 -1.29 1.16 -10.50
C GLU A 29 -1.98 -0.21 -10.45
N GLN A 30 -1.97 -0.97 -11.55
CA GLN A 30 -2.40 -2.39 -11.53
C GLN A 30 -1.56 -3.25 -10.55
N GLY A 31 -0.36 -2.78 -10.19
CA GLY A 31 0.34 -3.23 -8.99
C GLY A 31 0.55 -4.74 -8.87
N LEU A 32 0.25 -5.26 -7.68
CA LEU A 32 0.41 -6.67 -7.30
C LEU A 32 -0.67 -7.59 -7.85
N THR A 33 -1.83 -7.05 -8.27
CA THR A 33 -2.94 -7.85 -8.83
C THR A 33 -2.47 -8.68 -10.03
N ARG A 34 -1.57 -8.14 -10.86
CA ARG A 34 -0.93 -8.87 -11.97
C ARG A 34 -0.23 -10.17 -11.57
N PHE A 35 0.20 -10.29 -10.31
CA PHE A 35 0.79 -11.53 -9.78
C PHE A 35 -0.25 -12.36 -9.02
N PHE A 36 -1.18 -11.74 -8.31
CA PHE A 36 -2.22 -12.45 -7.59
C PHE A 36 -3.27 -13.09 -8.50
N ALA A 37 -3.41 -12.63 -9.74
CA ALA A 37 -4.29 -13.21 -10.74
C ALA A 37 -4.00 -14.69 -11.03
N HIS A 38 -2.83 -15.23 -10.66
CA HIS A 38 -2.54 -16.68 -10.72
C HIS A 38 -3.42 -17.49 -9.77
N CYS A 39 -3.93 -16.88 -8.69
CA CYS A 39 -4.76 -17.52 -7.66
C CYS A 39 -5.98 -16.63 -7.31
N PRO A 40 -7.01 -16.56 -8.18
CA PRO A 40 -8.09 -15.57 -8.03
C PRO A 40 -8.84 -15.60 -6.70
N GLU A 41 -9.12 -16.77 -6.13
CA GLU A 41 -9.81 -16.89 -4.84
C GLU A 41 -9.01 -16.23 -3.70
N GLN A 42 -7.69 -16.41 -3.70
CA GLN A 42 -6.81 -15.79 -2.69
C GLN A 42 -6.71 -14.28 -2.92
N ALA A 43 -6.64 -13.85 -4.19
CA ALA A 43 -6.60 -12.44 -4.56
C ALA A 43 -7.86 -11.70 -4.09
N LEU A 44 -9.04 -12.25 -4.39
CA LEU A 44 -10.33 -11.68 -3.97
C LEU A 44 -10.46 -11.61 -2.45
N GLY A 45 -10.06 -12.67 -1.73
CA GLY A 45 -10.06 -12.68 -0.27
C GLY A 45 -9.15 -11.61 0.33
N LEU A 46 -7.93 -11.48 -0.19
CA LEU A 46 -6.97 -10.46 0.25
C LEU A 46 -7.46 -9.03 -0.04
N MET A 47 -8.06 -8.82 -1.22
CA MET A 47 -8.67 -7.55 -1.58
C MET A 47 -9.84 -7.19 -0.66
N GLY A 48 -10.72 -8.14 -0.36
CA GLY A 48 -11.84 -7.92 0.57
C GLY A 48 -11.35 -7.51 1.96
N PHE A 49 -10.33 -8.20 2.47
CA PHE A 49 -9.70 -7.85 3.75
C PHE A 49 -9.08 -6.44 3.71
N GLY A 50 -8.24 -6.14 2.71
CA GLY A 50 -7.60 -4.84 2.59
C GLY A 50 -8.58 -3.69 2.38
N GLY A 51 -9.64 -3.91 1.58
CA GLY A 51 -10.71 -2.95 1.33
C GLY A 51 -11.48 -2.63 2.60
N ALA A 52 -11.84 -3.64 3.41
CA ALA A 52 -12.51 -3.42 4.69
C ALA A 52 -11.66 -2.56 5.64
N LEU A 53 -10.34 -2.82 5.72
CA LEU A 53 -9.43 -2.00 6.52
C LEU A 53 -9.29 -0.57 5.99
N LYS A 54 -9.38 -0.35 4.67
CA LYS A 54 -9.28 0.99 4.06
C LYS A 54 -10.55 1.81 4.26
N VAL A 55 -11.72 1.21 4.02
CA VAL A 55 -13.01 1.92 4.02
C VAL A 55 -13.52 2.19 5.44
N HIS A 56 -13.29 1.29 6.38
CA HIS A 56 -13.85 1.37 7.74
C HIS A 56 -12.86 1.87 8.80
N ARG A 57 -11.70 2.38 8.40
CA ARG A 57 -10.75 2.96 9.35
C ARG A 57 -11.23 4.30 9.89
N SER A 58 -10.89 4.56 11.15
CA SER A 58 -11.10 5.85 11.81
C SER A 58 -9.82 6.69 11.91
N LEU A 59 -8.66 6.10 11.62
CA LEU A 59 -7.37 6.77 11.71
C LEU A 59 -7.11 7.60 10.44
N PRO A 60 -6.43 8.77 10.56
CA PRO A 60 -6.05 9.58 9.41
C PRO A 60 -5.19 8.84 8.39
N ASP A 61 -5.31 9.22 7.13
CA ASP A 61 -4.63 8.60 6.00
C ASP A 61 -3.11 8.69 6.13
N ARG A 62 -2.63 9.84 6.59
CA ARG A 62 -1.25 10.09 6.98
C ARG A 62 -0.76 9.08 8.01
N LEU A 63 -1.45 8.93 9.14
CA LEU A 63 -1.01 8.04 10.22
C LEU A 63 -0.95 6.59 9.76
N VAL A 64 -1.94 6.13 8.99
CA VAL A 64 -1.95 4.76 8.47
C VAL A 64 -0.79 4.52 7.52
N GLU A 65 -0.45 5.50 6.68
CA GLU A 65 0.71 5.40 5.78
C GLU A 65 2.04 5.36 6.54
N LEU A 66 2.20 6.17 7.59
CA LEU A 66 3.39 6.15 8.44
C LEU A 66 3.60 4.77 9.09
N VAL A 67 2.53 4.17 9.63
CA VAL A 67 2.57 2.82 10.21
C VAL A 67 2.90 1.79 9.12
N ARG A 68 2.27 1.86 7.95
CA ARG A 68 2.55 0.96 6.82
C ARG A 68 4.01 1.02 6.40
N LEU A 69 4.56 2.23 6.22
CA LEU A 69 5.95 2.44 5.82
C LEU A 69 6.93 1.99 6.91
N ARG A 70 6.61 2.21 8.19
CA ARG A 70 7.41 1.69 9.30
C ARG A 70 7.47 0.16 9.29
N ILE A 71 6.33 -0.51 9.09
CA ILE A 71 6.26 -1.97 8.94
C ILE A 71 7.05 -2.44 7.71
N ALA A 72 6.94 -1.73 6.59
CA ALA A 72 7.68 -2.03 5.37
C ALA A 72 9.20 -1.89 5.55
N PHE A 73 9.65 -0.88 6.30
CA PHE A 73 11.04 -0.68 6.68
C PHE A 73 11.54 -1.85 7.54
N PHE A 74 10.82 -2.23 8.60
CA PHE A 74 11.20 -3.37 9.44
C PHE A 74 11.28 -4.69 8.66
N ASN A 75 10.34 -4.92 7.74
CA ASN A 75 10.31 -6.12 6.91
C ASN A 75 11.24 -6.04 5.68
N GLN A 76 11.95 -4.92 5.48
CA GLN A 76 12.79 -4.67 4.30
C GLN A 76 12.03 -4.92 2.97
N CYS A 77 10.73 -4.63 2.95
CA CYS A 77 9.87 -4.82 1.78
C CYS A 77 10.09 -3.67 0.79
N ARG A 78 11.05 -3.85 -0.14
CA ARG A 78 11.40 -2.83 -1.15
C ARG A 78 10.19 -2.34 -1.96
N SER A 79 9.31 -3.23 -2.39
CA SER A 79 8.10 -2.85 -3.15
C SER A 79 7.13 -2.03 -2.29
N CYS A 80 6.95 -2.42 -1.04
CA CYS A 80 6.09 -1.70 -0.10
C CYS A 80 6.66 -0.30 0.18
N MET A 81 7.98 -0.17 0.38
CA MET A 81 8.64 1.11 0.61
C MET A 81 8.63 2.04 -0.59
N ALA A 82 8.53 1.50 -1.81
CA ALA A 82 8.52 2.30 -3.04
C ALA A 82 7.14 2.91 -3.36
N ILE A 83 6.07 2.42 -2.75
CA ILE A 83 4.70 2.89 -3.02
C ILE A 83 4.37 4.08 -2.12
N ARG A 84 3.66 5.06 -2.68
CA ARG A 84 2.99 6.14 -1.97
C ARG A 84 1.51 6.09 -2.31
N TYR A 85 0.65 6.14 -1.29
CA TYR A 85 -0.79 6.25 -1.52
C TYR A 85 -1.20 7.71 -1.71
N SER A 86 -1.98 7.98 -2.77
CA SER A 86 -2.46 9.32 -3.13
C SER A 86 -3.10 10.04 -1.97
N ASP A 87 -3.93 9.34 -1.20
CA ASP A 87 -4.69 9.94 -0.11
C ASP A 87 -3.79 10.31 1.07
N ALA A 88 -2.70 9.56 1.28
CA ALA A 88 -1.71 9.90 2.28
C ALA A 88 -0.84 11.10 1.84
N VAL A 89 -0.50 11.18 0.55
CA VAL A 89 0.18 12.36 -0.02
C VAL A 89 -0.71 13.60 0.09
N ALA A 90 -2.01 13.46 -0.21
CA ALA A 90 -2.99 14.53 -0.02
C ALA A 90 -3.14 14.94 1.46
N ASP A 91 -2.97 13.99 2.39
CA ASP A 91 -2.91 14.20 3.85
C ASP A 91 -1.49 14.59 4.35
N GLY A 92 -0.64 15.11 3.45
CA GLY A 92 0.63 15.75 3.78
C GLY A 92 1.82 14.80 4.00
N VAL A 93 1.73 13.53 3.61
CA VAL A 93 2.91 12.66 3.57
C VAL A 93 3.80 13.07 2.41
N ASP A 94 5.02 13.52 2.73
CA ASP A 94 6.08 13.81 1.77
C ASP A 94 7.33 12.96 2.04
N GLU A 95 8.32 13.03 1.15
CA GLU A 95 9.55 12.25 1.30
C GLU A 95 10.39 12.67 2.51
N GLY A 96 10.29 13.94 2.96
CA GLY A 96 10.98 14.40 4.16
C GLY A 96 10.47 13.69 5.42
N LEU A 97 9.16 13.54 5.51
CA LEU A 97 8.50 12.76 6.55
C LEU A 97 8.84 11.27 6.46
N VAL A 98 8.87 10.70 5.26
CA VAL A 98 9.24 9.29 5.06
C VAL A 98 10.69 9.02 5.50
N CYS A 99 11.63 9.90 5.14
CA CYS A 99 13.02 9.80 5.60
C CYS A 99 13.12 9.85 7.12
N SER A 100 12.24 10.60 7.79
CA SER A 100 12.23 10.68 9.25
C SER A 100 11.89 9.37 9.97
N LEU A 101 11.34 8.38 9.25
CA LEU A 101 10.98 7.06 9.78
C LEU A 101 12.18 6.14 10.03
N GLU A 102 13.38 6.52 9.59
CA GLU A 102 14.62 5.82 9.97
C GLU A 102 14.87 5.95 11.49
N ARG A 103 14.68 7.17 12.03
CA ARG A 103 14.83 7.50 13.45
C ARG A 103 13.64 8.33 13.94
N PRO A 104 12.45 7.71 14.06
CA PRO A 104 11.22 8.45 14.31
C PRO A 104 11.21 9.15 15.67
N GLN A 105 12.01 8.69 16.64
CA GLN A 105 12.09 9.31 17.96
C GLN A 105 12.87 10.63 17.96
N GLU A 106 13.74 10.86 16.98
CA GLU A 106 14.56 12.07 16.82
C GLU A 106 13.92 13.11 15.88
N SER A 107 12.87 12.72 15.15
CA SER A 107 12.23 13.57 14.14
C SER A 107 11.38 14.69 14.74
N GLU A 108 11.51 15.92 14.27
CA GLU A 108 10.60 17.03 14.62
C GLU A 108 9.31 17.03 13.76
N ASN A 109 9.30 16.27 12.66
CA ASN A 109 8.21 16.24 11.68
C ASN A 109 7.04 15.32 12.09
N LEU A 110 7.10 14.75 13.30
CA LEU A 110 6.11 13.80 13.83
C LEU A 110 5.46 14.35 15.10
N THR A 111 4.13 14.30 15.13
CA THR A 111 3.38 14.54 16.36
C THR A 111 3.67 13.47 17.42
N PRO A 112 3.36 13.73 18.71
CA PRO A 112 3.49 12.71 19.75
C PRO A 112 2.69 11.43 19.47
N ALA A 113 1.49 11.55 18.90
CA ALA A 113 0.63 10.41 18.59
C ALA A 113 1.20 9.54 17.45
N GLU A 114 1.69 10.16 16.38
CA GLU A 114 2.35 9.44 15.28
C GLU A 114 3.59 8.72 15.77
N ARG A 115 4.43 9.40 16.56
CA ARG A 115 5.65 8.82 17.14
C ARG A 115 5.38 7.64 18.05
N ALA A 116 4.27 7.66 18.80
CA ALA A 116 3.84 6.54 19.62
C ALA A 116 3.39 5.34 18.78
N ALA A 117 2.75 5.58 17.63
CA ALA A 117 2.24 4.52 16.75
C ALA A 117 3.33 3.77 15.97
N ILE A 118 4.51 4.37 15.75
CA ILE A 118 5.56 3.84 14.86
C ILE A 118 6.87 3.47 15.58
N ARG A 119 6.80 3.26 16.90
CA ARG A 119 7.97 2.90 17.72
C ARG A 119 8.68 1.64 17.19
#